data_AF-A0A9D1S7Z7-F1
#
_entry.id   AF-A0A9D1S7Z7-F1
#
_cell.length_a   1.000
_cell.length_b   1.000
_cell.length_c   1.000
_cell.angle_alpha   90.00
_cell.angle_beta   90.00
_cell.angle_gamma   90.00
#
_symmetry.space_group_name_H-M   'P 1'
#
loop_
_entity.id
_entity.type
_entity.pdbx_description
1 polymer ?
#
loop_
_entity_poly.entity_id
_entity_poly.type
_entity_poly.pdbx_seq_one_letter_code
_entity_poly.pdbx_strand_id
1 'polypeptide(L)'
;MNVSVLGCGRWGSCIAWYLDKIGHNVTSCGLADAPEFIQLSTERKNDYLSFPPSITVTSDLGQAISTAEVIIISISCQHLRSYMVDIAKHDLKNKIIVLCMKGIEVSTGCRLSEVVGDFVDEKETPIAVWVGPGHPQDFVKGIPNCMVIDSNNKDVKTKLVEEFSGDIIRFYIGTDLIGSEIGAAAKNVVGIAAGILDGLNFTSLKGALMARAPYEVSRLIKAVGGNEKSAYGLCHLGDYEATLFSKWSHNRQFGEDFAHGKRFEKLAEGVMTSKALLKMGERYDVDLPIVRAVTNVLFDGNSIKETLDALFAREIRDEFWQAD
;
A
#
# COMPACT_ATOMS: atom_id res chain seq x y z
N MET A 1 -8.16 22.86 -0.20
CA MET A 1 -8.63 22.27 -1.47
C MET A 1 -9.93 21.50 -1.27
N ASN A 2 -10.66 21.23 -2.36
CA ASN A 2 -11.71 20.20 -2.40
C ASN A 2 -11.09 18.84 -2.69
N VAL A 3 -11.22 17.90 -1.74
CA VAL A 3 -10.64 16.56 -1.85
C VAL A 3 -11.74 15.51 -1.78
N SER A 4 -11.72 14.59 -2.74
CA SER A 4 -12.62 13.44 -2.74
C SER A 4 -11.84 12.16 -2.43
N VAL A 5 -12.26 11.43 -1.41
CA VAL A 5 -11.66 10.16 -1.02
C VAL A 5 -12.58 9.02 -1.44
N LEU A 6 -12.17 8.31 -2.49
CA LEU A 6 -12.87 7.17 -3.05
C LEU A 6 -12.42 5.89 -2.33
N GLY A 7 -13.23 5.43 -1.39
CA GLY A 7 -12.97 4.28 -0.53
C GLY A 7 -13.29 4.58 0.93
N CYS A 8 -14.32 3.92 1.46
CA CYS A 8 -14.79 4.08 2.84
C CYS A 8 -14.13 3.12 3.86
N GLY A 9 -13.13 2.34 3.43
CA GLY A 9 -12.45 1.38 4.29
C GLY A 9 -11.56 2.04 5.37
N ARG A 10 -10.86 1.18 6.12
CA ARG A 10 -9.96 1.56 7.23
C ARG A 10 -9.02 2.73 6.88
N TRP A 11 -8.30 2.65 5.76
CA TRP A 11 -7.34 3.70 5.38
C TRP A 11 -8.01 4.94 4.75
N GLY A 12 -8.95 4.75 3.83
CA GLY A 12 -9.66 5.87 3.17
C GLY A 12 -10.40 6.75 4.16
N SER A 13 -11.08 6.14 5.14
CA SER A 13 -11.72 6.90 6.22
C SER A 13 -10.72 7.73 7.06
N CYS A 14 -9.54 7.18 7.35
CA CYS A 14 -8.50 7.89 8.08
C CYS A 14 -7.96 9.09 7.30
N ILE A 15 -7.77 8.93 5.98
CA ILE A 15 -7.34 10.01 5.10
C ILE A 15 -8.41 11.11 5.05
N ALA A 16 -9.68 10.75 4.86
CA ALA A 16 -10.77 11.72 4.83
C ALA A 16 -10.82 12.54 6.14
N TRP A 17 -10.73 11.86 7.28
CA TRP A 17 -10.67 12.49 8.60
C TRP A 17 -9.45 13.42 8.75
N TYR A 18 -8.27 12.96 8.33
CA TYR A 18 -7.04 13.73 8.46
C TYR A 18 -7.06 15.00 7.60
N LEU A 19 -7.51 14.90 6.35
CA LEU A 19 -7.55 16.03 5.42
C LEU A 19 -8.59 17.07 5.85
N ASP A 20 -9.71 16.65 6.43
CA ASP A 20 -10.67 17.57 7.06
C ASP A 20 -10.04 18.27 8.28
N LYS A 21 -9.32 17.52 9.13
CA LYS A 21 -8.64 18.07 10.31
C LYS A 21 -7.61 19.17 9.97
N ILE A 22 -6.93 19.06 8.82
CA ILE A 22 -5.97 20.08 8.36
C ILE A 22 -6.61 21.19 7.51
N GLY A 23 -7.95 21.21 7.43
CA GLY A 23 -8.71 22.35 6.87
C GLY A 23 -9.13 22.22 5.40
N HIS A 24 -9.12 21.01 4.82
CA HIS A 24 -9.65 20.79 3.48
C HIS A 24 -11.15 20.48 3.48
N ASN A 25 -11.82 20.75 2.36
CA ASN A 25 -13.21 20.37 2.15
C ASN A 25 -13.26 18.94 1.59
N VAL A 26 -13.78 17.99 2.38
CA VAL A 26 -13.64 16.56 2.09
C VAL A 26 -14.97 15.91 1.75
N THR A 27 -14.98 15.16 0.65
CA THR A 27 -16.06 14.23 0.29
C THR A 27 -15.55 12.79 0.36
N SER A 28 -16.08 11.99 1.27
CA SER A 28 -15.85 10.54 1.32
C SER A 28 -16.89 9.83 0.45
N CYS A 29 -16.43 9.06 -0.54
CA CYS A 29 -17.28 8.32 -1.45
C CYS A 29 -17.06 6.80 -1.32
N GLY A 30 -18.15 6.04 -1.32
CA GLY A 30 -18.11 4.58 -1.27
C GLY A 30 -19.24 3.95 -2.08
N LEU A 31 -19.17 2.63 -2.29
CA LEU A 31 -20.26 1.90 -2.95
C LEU A 31 -21.46 1.81 -2.00
N ALA A 32 -22.66 2.06 -2.52
CA ALA A 32 -23.88 2.15 -1.71
C ALA A 32 -24.18 0.88 -0.90
N ASP A 33 -23.77 -0.28 -1.39
CA ASP A 33 -23.95 -1.60 -0.80
C ASP A 33 -22.74 -2.08 0.01
N ALA A 34 -21.62 -1.34 0.03
CA ALA A 34 -20.45 -1.71 0.81
C ALA A 34 -20.72 -1.52 2.32
N PRO A 35 -20.45 -2.52 3.17
CA PRO A 35 -20.68 -2.43 4.62
C PRO A 35 -20.00 -1.22 5.27
N GLU A 36 -18.77 -0.90 4.86
CA GLU A 36 -18.01 0.23 5.41
C GLU A 36 -18.63 1.58 5.03
N PHE A 37 -19.23 1.68 3.84
CA PHE A 37 -19.97 2.88 3.43
C PHE A 37 -21.28 3.01 4.21
N ILE A 38 -22.06 1.92 4.34
CA ILE A 38 -23.32 1.92 5.08
C ILE A 38 -23.07 2.36 6.53
N GLN A 39 -22.03 1.82 7.18
CA GLN A 39 -21.67 2.20 8.55
C GLN A 39 -21.28 3.69 8.63
N LEU A 40 -20.41 4.18 7.75
CA LEU A 40 -19.98 5.59 7.78
C LEU A 40 -21.11 6.57 7.42
N SER A 41 -21.99 6.22 6.48
CA SER A 41 -23.10 7.09 6.06
C SER A 41 -24.19 7.20 7.12
N THR A 42 -24.45 6.12 7.88
CA THR A 42 -25.51 6.08 8.90
C THR A 42 -25.02 6.54 10.27
N GLU A 43 -23.87 6.04 10.72
CA GLU A 43 -23.36 6.30 12.07
C GLU A 43 -22.31 7.41 12.12
N ARG A 44 -21.75 7.81 10.97
CA ARG A 44 -20.62 8.73 10.87
C ARG A 44 -19.41 8.29 11.69
N LYS A 45 -19.22 6.98 11.87
CA LYS A 45 -18.08 6.40 12.57
C LYS A 45 -17.78 5.00 12.06
N ASN A 46 -16.59 4.52 12.38
CA ASN A 46 -16.21 3.12 12.28
C ASN A 46 -15.41 2.72 13.53
N ASP A 47 -14.78 1.55 13.51
CA ASP A 47 -14.01 1.01 14.65
C ASP A 47 -12.84 1.91 15.11
N TYR A 48 -12.42 2.87 14.28
CA TYR A 48 -11.18 3.62 14.48
C TYR A 48 -11.42 5.11 14.74
N LEU A 49 -12.47 5.70 14.16
CA LEU A 49 -12.71 7.14 14.18
C LEU A 49 -14.19 7.51 13.99
N SER A 50 -14.49 8.77 14.29
CA SER A 50 -15.77 9.42 13.97
C SER A 50 -15.54 10.57 12.99
N PHE A 51 -16.37 10.65 11.96
CA PHE A 51 -16.39 11.77 11.02
C PHE A 51 -17.11 12.97 11.61
N PRO A 52 -16.50 14.17 11.55
CA PRO A 52 -17.21 15.39 11.85
C PRO A 52 -18.32 15.65 10.81
N PRO A 53 -19.31 16.50 11.12
CA PRO A 53 -20.37 16.87 10.18
C PRO A 53 -19.87 17.57 8.91
N SER A 54 -18.66 18.13 8.94
CA SER A 54 -18.03 18.82 7.80
C SER A 54 -17.69 17.89 6.63
N ILE A 55 -17.42 16.61 6.89
CA ILE A 55 -17.12 15.64 5.83
C ILE A 55 -18.41 15.26 5.11
N THR A 56 -18.48 15.48 3.80
CA THR A 56 -19.61 14.96 3.00
C THR A 56 -19.42 13.46 2.81
N VAL A 57 -20.48 12.66 3.01
CA VAL A 57 -20.45 11.20 2.76
C VAL A 57 -21.50 10.90 1.70
N THR A 58 -21.10 10.31 0.57
CA THR A 58 -21.99 10.07 -0.57
C THR A 58 -21.66 8.76 -1.29
N SER A 59 -22.64 8.12 -1.91
CA SER A 59 -22.43 7.02 -2.85
C SER A 59 -22.47 7.47 -4.31
N ASP A 60 -22.72 8.76 -4.56
CA ASP A 60 -22.72 9.34 -5.90
C ASP A 60 -21.29 9.68 -6.34
N LEU A 61 -20.75 8.86 -7.24
CA LEU A 61 -19.41 9.04 -7.79
C LEU A 61 -19.28 10.34 -8.60
N GLY A 62 -20.33 10.73 -9.34
CA GLY A 62 -20.34 11.96 -10.13
C GLY A 62 -20.32 13.21 -9.25
N GLN A 63 -21.11 13.20 -8.18
CA GLN A 63 -21.06 14.24 -7.15
C GLN A 63 -19.64 14.35 -6.57
N ALA A 64 -19.04 13.23 -6.17
CA ALA A 64 -17.71 13.21 -5.57
C ALA A 64 -16.62 13.72 -6.54
N ILE A 65 -16.68 13.39 -7.83
CA ILE A 65 -15.64 13.80 -8.78
C ILE A 65 -15.81 15.26 -9.23
N SER A 66 -17.05 15.73 -9.43
CA SER A 66 -17.34 17.02 -10.07
C SER A 66 -16.64 18.22 -9.39
N THR A 67 -16.63 18.27 -8.07
CA THR A 67 -16.07 19.38 -7.29
C THR A 67 -14.63 19.18 -6.84
N ALA A 68 -14.08 17.98 -7.03
CA ALA A 68 -12.75 17.61 -6.56
C ALA A 68 -11.62 18.31 -7.35
N GLU A 69 -10.65 18.85 -6.63
CA GLU A 69 -9.33 19.22 -7.17
C GLU A 69 -8.37 18.04 -7.05
N VAL A 70 -8.51 17.26 -5.98
CA VAL A 70 -7.72 16.05 -5.71
C VAL A 70 -8.67 14.87 -5.48
N ILE A 71 -8.42 13.77 -6.18
CA ILE A 71 -9.13 12.50 -6.04
C ILE A 71 -8.17 11.51 -5.41
N ILE A 72 -8.45 11.10 -4.18
CA ILE A 72 -7.72 10.06 -3.47
C ILE A 72 -8.42 8.74 -3.69
N ILE A 73 -7.69 7.71 -4.09
CA ILE A 73 -8.22 6.35 -4.23
C ILE A 73 -7.61 5.47 -3.15
N SER A 74 -8.47 4.85 -2.34
CA SER A 74 -8.09 3.97 -1.22
C SER A 74 -9.00 2.74 -1.15
N ILE A 75 -8.87 1.85 -2.14
CA ILE A 75 -9.61 0.58 -2.24
C ILE A 75 -8.66 -0.62 -2.34
N SER A 76 -9.19 -1.84 -2.46
CA SER A 76 -8.37 -3.00 -2.83
C SER A 76 -7.67 -2.76 -4.17
N CYS A 77 -6.35 -2.97 -4.22
CA CYS A 77 -5.55 -2.81 -5.44
C CYS A 77 -6.03 -3.64 -6.62
N GLN A 78 -6.64 -4.80 -6.36
CA GLN A 78 -7.16 -5.68 -7.40
C GLN A 78 -8.45 -5.16 -8.05
N HIS A 79 -9.11 -4.17 -7.45
CA HIS A 79 -10.33 -3.53 -8.01
C HIS A 79 -10.04 -2.18 -8.68
N LEU A 80 -8.77 -1.73 -8.69
CA LEU A 80 -8.41 -0.41 -9.23
C LEU A 80 -8.82 -0.26 -10.69
N ARG A 81 -8.43 -1.21 -11.55
CA ARG A 81 -8.71 -1.14 -12.98
C ARG A 81 -10.19 -1.11 -13.29
N SER A 82 -10.99 -1.98 -12.68
CA SER A 82 -12.44 -1.98 -12.86
C SER A 82 -13.06 -0.68 -12.38
N TYR A 83 -12.56 -0.11 -11.28
CA TYR A 83 -13.10 1.13 -10.76
C TYR A 83 -12.70 2.36 -11.60
N MET A 84 -11.50 2.34 -12.21
CA MET A 84 -11.08 3.36 -13.16
C MET A 84 -11.96 3.41 -14.41
N VAL A 85 -12.57 2.30 -14.84
CA VAL A 85 -13.58 2.30 -15.91
C VAL A 85 -14.78 3.19 -15.55
N ASP A 86 -15.19 3.21 -14.28
CA ASP A 86 -16.29 4.05 -13.82
C ASP A 86 -15.85 5.50 -13.59
N ILE A 87 -14.69 5.71 -12.97
CA ILE A 87 -14.11 7.04 -12.74
C ILE A 87 -13.89 7.78 -14.06
N ALA A 88 -13.38 7.10 -15.09
CA ALA A 88 -13.08 7.68 -16.40
C ALA A 88 -14.33 8.09 -17.21
N LYS A 89 -15.54 7.77 -16.74
CA LYS A 89 -16.80 8.29 -17.33
C LYS A 89 -17.05 9.76 -16.97
N HIS A 90 -16.30 10.30 -16.01
CA HIS A 90 -16.42 11.68 -15.54
C HIS A 90 -15.25 12.54 -16.06
N ASP A 91 -15.40 13.86 -15.99
CA ASP A 91 -14.33 14.78 -16.38
C ASP A 91 -13.23 14.80 -15.31
N LEU A 92 -12.03 14.35 -15.69
CA LEU A 92 -10.84 14.28 -14.84
C LEU A 92 -9.83 15.39 -15.14
N LYS A 93 -10.10 16.24 -16.13
CA LYS A 93 -9.17 17.28 -16.58
C LYS A 93 -8.82 18.23 -15.43
N ASN A 94 -7.54 18.55 -15.29
CA ASN A 94 -6.99 19.43 -14.25
C ASN A 94 -7.14 18.92 -12.80
N LYS A 95 -7.51 17.65 -12.61
CA LYS A 95 -7.56 17.02 -11.29
C LYS A 95 -6.28 16.23 -11.02
N ILE A 96 -5.94 16.05 -9.76
CA ILE A 96 -4.81 15.18 -9.35
C ILE A 96 -5.37 13.88 -8.79
N ILE A 97 -4.91 12.74 -9.28
CA ILE A 97 -5.25 11.43 -8.71
C ILE A 97 -4.14 11.01 -7.76
N VAL A 98 -4.48 10.71 -6.51
CA VAL A 98 -3.53 10.25 -5.48
C VAL A 98 -3.89 8.83 -5.06
N LEU A 99 -2.96 7.91 -5.26
CA LEU A 99 -3.12 6.51 -4.89
C LEU A 99 -2.61 6.29 -3.47
N CYS A 100 -3.52 5.89 -2.58
CA CYS A 100 -3.22 5.58 -1.18
C CYS A 100 -3.27 4.07 -0.92
N MET A 101 -3.09 3.28 -1.98
CA MET A 101 -3.22 1.83 -1.99
C MET A 101 -1.82 1.21 -2.11
N LYS A 102 -1.62 0.03 -1.52
CA LYS A 102 -0.33 -0.67 -1.54
C LYS A 102 -0.49 -2.01 -2.26
N GLY A 103 0.15 -2.18 -3.40
CA GLY A 103 0.10 -3.44 -4.14
C GLY A 103 0.46 -3.31 -5.62
N ILE A 104 0.33 -4.43 -6.32
CA ILE A 104 0.54 -4.56 -7.77
C ILE A 104 -0.67 -5.32 -8.33
N GLU A 105 -1.13 -4.95 -9.52
CA GLU A 105 -2.24 -5.65 -10.18
C GLU A 105 -1.79 -7.05 -10.60
N VAL A 106 -2.46 -8.10 -10.11
CA VAL A 106 -2.02 -9.50 -10.32
C VAL A 106 -2.22 -9.98 -11.76
N SER A 107 -3.25 -9.47 -12.44
CA SER A 107 -3.59 -9.87 -13.81
C SER A 107 -2.54 -9.42 -14.81
N THR A 108 -2.04 -8.19 -14.67
CA THR A 108 -1.12 -7.54 -15.63
C THR A 108 0.32 -7.47 -15.13
N GLY A 109 0.53 -7.50 -13.81
CA GLY A 109 1.81 -7.20 -13.18
C GLY A 109 2.16 -5.71 -13.17
N CYS A 110 1.20 -4.82 -13.50
CA CYS A 110 1.43 -3.38 -13.52
C CYS A 110 1.37 -2.76 -12.11
N ARG A 111 2.19 -1.73 -11.91
CA ARG A 111 2.09 -0.81 -10.77
C ARG A 111 0.78 -0.03 -10.85
N LEU A 112 0.33 0.49 -9.72
CA LEU A 112 -0.99 1.12 -9.65
C LEU A 112 -1.04 2.44 -10.42
N SER A 113 0.08 3.18 -10.45
CA SER A 113 0.22 4.36 -11.30
C SER A 113 0.08 4.03 -12.79
N GLU A 114 0.69 2.93 -13.25
CA GLU A 114 0.56 2.45 -14.63
C GLU A 114 -0.88 2.04 -14.96
N VAL A 115 -1.56 1.38 -14.01
CA VAL A 115 -2.98 1.02 -14.17
C VAL A 115 -3.84 2.27 -14.36
N VAL A 116 -3.61 3.35 -13.61
CA VAL A 116 -4.35 4.61 -13.77
C VAL A 116 -3.96 5.32 -15.07
N GLY A 117 -2.68 5.28 -15.46
CA GLY A 117 -2.17 5.86 -16.71
C GLY A 117 -2.83 5.30 -17.96
N ASP A 118 -3.37 4.07 -17.92
CA ASP A 118 -4.17 3.50 -19.01
C ASP A 118 -5.49 4.26 -19.27
N PHE A 119 -5.96 5.09 -18.32
CA PHE A 119 -7.27 5.74 -18.36
C PHE A 119 -7.21 7.27 -18.46
N VAL A 120 -6.04 7.88 -18.25
CA VAL A 120 -5.90 9.34 -18.16
C VAL A 120 -4.69 9.84 -18.95
N ASP A 121 -4.78 11.06 -19.48
CA ASP A 121 -3.58 11.79 -19.92
C ASP A 121 -2.90 12.39 -18.69
N GLU A 122 -1.77 11.83 -18.26
CA GLU A 122 -1.00 12.30 -17.10
C GLU A 122 -0.58 13.78 -17.17
N LYS A 123 -0.57 14.39 -18.37
CA LYS A 123 -0.32 15.83 -18.51
C LYS A 123 -1.49 16.68 -18.03
N GLU A 124 -2.72 16.21 -18.24
CA GLU A 124 -3.95 16.91 -17.83
C GLU A 124 -4.47 16.43 -16.47
N THR A 125 -4.19 15.18 -16.11
CA THR A 125 -4.60 14.54 -14.86
C THR A 125 -3.40 13.84 -14.22
N PRO A 126 -2.53 14.58 -13.51
CA PRO A 126 -1.34 13.99 -12.91
C PRO A 126 -1.66 12.92 -11.87
N ILE A 127 -0.82 11.89 -11.82
CA ILE A 127 -0.93 10.79 -10.87
C ILE A 127 0.14 10.95 -9.80
N ALA A 128 -0.23 10.76 -8.54
CA ALA A 128 0.66 10.71 -7.39
C ALA A 128 0.34 9.49 -6.52
N VAL A 129 1.27 9.16 -5.63
CA VAL A 129 1.10 8.15 -4.58
C VAL A 129 1.31 8.80 -3.23
N TRP A 130 0.56 8.34 -2.23
CA TRP A 130 0.80 8.63 -0.83
C TRP A 130 0.98 7.29 -0.11
N VAL A 131 2.22 7.03 0.29
CA VAL A 131 2.63 5.76 0.91
C VAL A 131 3.61 5.97 2.06
N GLY A 132 3.64 5.06 3.02
CA GLY A 132 4.55 5.10 4.15
C GLY A 132 4.02 4.38 5.39
N PRO A 133 4.78 4.37 6.49
CA PRO A 133 4.35 3.81 7.77
C PRO A 133 3.16 4.57 8.33
N GLY A 134 2.19 3.82 8.86
CA GLY A 134 1.09 4.42 9.60
C GLY A 134 -0.06 3.46 9.88
N HIS A 135 -0.66 3.65 11.04
CA HIS A 135 -1.92 3.02 11.44
C HIS A 135 -2.94 4.10 11.76
N PRO A 136 -4.19 4.01 11.29
CA PRO A 136 -5.25 4.96 11.65
C PRO A 136 -5.37 5.21 13.16
N GLN A 137 -5.17 4.16 13.96
CA GLN A 137 -5.25 4.20 15.41
C GLN A 137 -4.23 5.17 16.05
N ASP A 138 -3.07 5.34 15.42
CA ASP A 138 -2.01 6.22 15.93
C ASP A 138 -2.34 7.68 15.59
N PHE A 139 -2.79 7.93 14.35
CA PHE A 139 -3.18 9.28 13.90
C PHE A 139 -4.36 9.85 14.69
N VAL A 140 -5.37 9.04 14.96
CA VAL A 140 -6.54 9.46 15.76
C VAL A 140 -6.13 9.79 17.20
N LYS A 141 -5.06 9.17 17.73
CA LYS A 141 -4.48 9.48 19.04
C LYS A 141 -3.49 10.64 19.04
N GLY A 142 -3.25 11.27 17.88
CA GLY A 142 -2.29 12.37 17.75
C GLY A 142 -0.83 11.92 17.77
N ILE A 143 -0.55 10.62 17.56
CA ILE A 143 0.83 10.11 17.47
C ILE A 143 1.34 10.40 16.06
N PRO A 144 2.45 11.15 15.90
CA PRO A 144 2.93 11.58 14.60
C PRO A 144 3.64 10.45 13.83
N ASN A 145 3.63 10.53 12.50
CA ASN A 145 4.39 9.62 11.63
C ASN A 145 4.97 10.35 10.39
N CYS A 146 5.84 9.65 9.66
CA CYS A 146 6.49 10.14 8.45
C CYS A 146 6.05 9.34 7.23
N MET A 147 5.67 10.01 6.14
CA MET A 147 5.24 9.35 4.90
C MET A 147 5.84 10.01 3.67
N VAL A 148 5.62 9.42 2.50
CA VAL A 148 6.12 9.89 1.22
C VAL A 148 4.96 10.20 0.30
N ILE A 149 5.05 11.34 -0.38
CA ILE A 149 4.26 11.64 -1.57
C ILE A 149 5.19 11.58 -2.78
N ASP A 150 4.89 10.74 -3.76
CA ASP A 150 5.66 10.63 -5.01
C ASP A 150 4.76 10.78 -6.26
N SER A 151 5.34 11.15 -7.39
CA SER A 151 4.71 11.39 -8.69
C SER A 151 5.80 11.64 -9.73
N ASN A 152 5.49 11.40 -11.00
CA ASN A 152 6.32 11.84 -12.12
C ASN A 152 6.30 13.37 -12.30
N ASN A 153 5.31 14.06 -11.72
CA ASN A 153 5.17 15.51 -11.78
C ASN A 153 5.72 16.16 -10.49
N LYS A 154 6.82 16.90 -10.61
CA LYS A 154 7.50 17.56 -9.48
C LYS A 154 6.64 18.61 -8.79
N ASP A 155 5.89 19.40 -9.54
CA ASP A 155 5.05 20.47 -9.01
C ASP A 155 3.88 19.88 -8.22
N VAL A 156 3.31 18.77 -8.70
CA VAL A 156 2.27 18.01 -7.99
C VAL A 156 2.79 17.47 -6.67
N LYS A 157 3.98 16.85 -6.64
CA LYS A 157 4.56 16.38 -5.36
C LYS A 157 4.73 17.52 -4.37
N THR A 158 5.26 18.64 -4.83
CA THR A 158 5.56 19.80 -3.96
C THR A 158 4.27 20.39 -3.42
N LYS A 159 3.27 20.64 -4.28
CA LYS A 159 1.94 21.11 -3.91
C LYS A 159 1.26 20.18 -2.91
N LEU A 160 1.23 18.87 -3.17
CA LEU A 160 0.57 17.91 -2.29
C LEU A 160 1.28 17.80 -0.93
N VAL A 161 2.62 17.85 -0.90
CA VAL A 161 3.36 17.88 0.38
C VAL A 161 3.06 19.14 1.17
N GLU A 162 3.01 20.30 0.52
CA GLU A 162 2.69 21.58 1.19
C GLU A 162 1.26 21.59 1.73
N GLU A 163 0.29 21.16 0.91
CA GLU A 163 -1.13 21.19 1.27
C GLU A 163 -1.51 20.10 2.29
N PHE A 164 -0.95 18.89 2.17
CA PHE A 164 -1.33 17.77 3.03
C PHE A 164 -0.52 17.67 4.31
N SER A 165 0.59 18.39 4.44
CA SER A 165 1.36 18.37 5.70
C SER A 165 0.57 19.00 6.84
N GLY A 166 0.71 18.43 8.04
CA GLY A 166 0.15 18.97 9.26
C GLY A 166 0.82 18.40 10.49
N ASP A 167 0.21 18.57 11.66
CA ASP A 167 0.87 18.30 12.95
C ASP A 167 1.18 16.82 13.22
N ILE A 168 0.52 15.89 12.51
CA ILE A 168 0.62 14.44 12.78
C ILE A 168 1.17 13.61 11.63
N ILE A 169 1.25 14.14 10.41
CA ILE A 169 1.92 13.45 9.29
C ILE A 169 2.91 14.42 8.67
N ARG A 170 4.20 14.04 8.76
CA ARG A 170 5.28 14.71 8.04
C ARG A 170 5.49 14.01 6.70
N PHE A 171 5.27 14.73 5.61
CA PHE A 171 5.55 14.21 4.29
C PHE A 171 6.97 14.50 3.82
N TYR A 172 7.55 13.53 3.14
CA TYR A 172 8.78 13.64 2.37
C TYR A 172 8.43 13.58 0.88
N ILE A 173 9.14 14.38 0.08
CA ILE A 173 9.01 14.36 -1.37
C ILE A 173 9.74 13.12 -1.90
N GLY A 174 8.99 12.24 -2.54
CA GLY A 174 9.53 11.06 -3.20
C GLY A 174 10.38 11.43 -4.42
N THR A 175 11.36 10.57 -4.71
CA THR A 175 12.34 10.78 -5.81
C THR A 175 12.38 9.63 -6.79
N ASP A 176 11.54 8.60 -6.58
CA ASP A 176 11.53 7.35 -7.33
C ASP A 176 10.17 6.68 -7.18
N LEU A 177 9.23 7.07 -8.04
CA LEU A 177 7.86 6.56 -8.02
C LEU A 177 7.81 5.03 -8.16
N ILE A 178 8.67 4.45 -9.01
CA ILE A 178 8.81 3.01 -9.20
C ILE A 178 9.18 2.35 -7.87
N GLY A 179 10.25 2.84 -7.23
CA GLY A 179 10.72 2.30 -5.95
C GLY A 179 9.72 2.49 -4.81
N SER A 180 9.02 3.61 -4.76
CA SER A 180 7.95 3.87 -3.78
C SER A 180 6.81 2.85 -3.89
N GLU A 181 6.31 2.59 -5.10
CA GLU A 181 5.21 1.64 -5.31
C GLU A 181 5.63 0.19 -5.06
N ILE A 182 6.76 -0.25 -5.63
CA ILE A 182 7.27 -1.62 -5.44
C ILE A 182 7.60 -1.87 -3.96
N GLY A 183 8.26 -0.91 -3.32
CA GLY A 183 8.59 -0.98 -1.89
C GLY A 183 7.34 -1.11 -1.01
N ALA A 184 6.34 -0.26 -1.26
CA ALA A 184 5.09 -0.26 -0.51
C ALA A 184 4.25 -1.53 -0.74
N ALA A 185 4.31 -2.12 -1.94
CA ALA A 185 3.69 -3.40 -2.23
C ALA A 185 4.42 -4.55 -1.51
N ALA A 186 5.75 -4.64 -1.69
CA ALA A 186 6.56 -5.76 -1.19
C ALA A 186 6.56 -5.89 0.33
N LYS A 187 6.50 -4.78 1.07
CA LYS A 187 6.50 -4.81 2.53
C LYS A 187 5.36 -5.66 3.09
N ASN A 188 4.19 -5.69 2.43
CA ASN A 188 3.05 -6.49 2.90
C ASN A 188 3.35 -7.99 2.83
N VAL A 189 4.11 -8.46 1.83
CA VAL A 189 4.57 -9.86 1.72
C VAL A 189 5.58 -10.18 2.82
N VAL A 190 6.51 -9.26 3.09
CA VAL A 190 7.45 -9.37 4.22
C VAL A 190 6.69 -9.45 5.55
N GLY A 191 5.59 -8.72 5.70
CA GLY A 191 4.69 -8.82 6.85
C GLY A 191 4.13 -10.22 7.04
N ILE A 192 3.71 -10.90 5.98
CA ILE A 192 3.24 -12.30 6.05
C ILE A 192 4.38 -13.21 6.51
N ALA A 193 5.58 -13.09 5.92
CA ALA A 193 6.74 -13.87 6.35
C ALA A 193 7.04 -13.65 7.83
N ALA A 194 7.02 -12.40 8.30
CA ALA A 194 7.21 -12.06 9.71
C ALA A 194 6.14 -12.67 10.62
N GLY A 195 4.89 -12.71 10.17
CA GLY A 195 3.79 -13.38 10.86
C GLY A 195 3.98 -14.88 10.97
N ILE A 196 4.39 -15.54 9.89
CA ILE A 196 4.70 -16.98 9.89
C ILE A 196 5.81 -17.27 10.92
N LEU A 197 6.86 -16.45 10.93
CA LEU A 197 7.95 -16.57 11.93
C LEU A 197 7.43 -16.39 13.37
N ASP A 198 6.51 -15.46 13.62
CA ASP A 198 5.86 -15.33 14.94
C ASP A 198 5.10 -16.60 15.30
N GLY A 199 4.29 -17.12 14.39
CA GLY A 199 3.48 -18.31 14.63
C GLY A 199 4.31 -19.57 14.94
N LEU A 200 5.53 -19.65 14.38
CA LEU A 200 6.51 -20.70 14.67
C LEU A 200 7.36 -20.46 15.93
N ASN A 201 7.22 -19.31 16.59
CA ASN A 201 8.10 -18.83 17.67
C ASN A 201 9.57 -18.63 17.22
N PHE A 202 9.81 -18.32 15.95
CA PHE A 202 11.14 -18.07 15.37
C PHE A 202 11.41 -16.56 15.21
N THR A 203 11.07 -15.78 16.23
CA THR A 203 11.12 -14.31 16.20
C THR A 203 12.52 -13.76 15.94
N SER A 204 13.58 -14.48 16.33
CA SER A 204 14.98 -14.10 16.05
C SER A 204 15.29 -14.02 14.55
N LEU A 205 14.60 -14.80 13.71
CA LEU A 205 14.79 -14.77 12.25
C LEU A 205 14.21 -13.51 11.60
N LYS A 206 13.41 -12.71 12.32
CA LYS A 206 13.00 -11.39 11.82
C LYS A 206 14.18 -10.47 11.58
N GLY A 207 15.27 -10.59 12.34
CA GLY A 207 16.49 -9.82 12.08
C GLY A 207 17.09 -10.14 10.71
N ALA A 208 17.15 -11.42 10.34
CA ALA A 208 17.59 -11.84 9.02
C ALA A 208 16.62 -11.37 7.92
N LEU A 209 15.31 -11.50 8.17
CA LEU A 209 14.27 -11.00 7.26
C LEU A 209 14.41 -9.49 7.02
N MET A 210 14.69 -8.71 8.07
CA MET A 210 14.88 -7.26 7.98
C MET A 210 16.08 -6.86 7.12
N ALA A 211 17.13 -7.68 7.08
CA ALA A 211 18.30 -7.42 6.23
C ALA A 211 18.09 -7.91 4.78
N ARG A 212 17.50 -9.11 4.63
CA ARG A 212 17.39 -9.79 3.33
C ARG A 212 16.22 -9.28 2.49
N ALA A 213 15.09 -8.93 3.09
CA ALA A 213 13.92 -8.47 2.35
C ALA A 213 14.14 -7.13 1.62
N PRO A 214 14.72 -6.08 2.25
CA PRO A 214 15.04 -4.85 1.51
C PRO A 214 16.05 -5.09 0.39
N TYR A 215 17.01 -6.00 0.59
CA TYR A 215 18.00 -6.35 -0.45
C TYR A 215 17.36 -7.07 -1.64
N GLU A 216 16.43 -7.98 -1.39
CA GLU A 216 15.65 -8.64 -2.43
C GLU A 216 14.81 -7.62 -3.23
N VAL A 217 14.14 -6.72 -2.53
CA VAL A 217 13.30 -5.67 -3.13
C VAL A 217 14.13 -4.62 -3.86
N SER A 218 15.33 -4.29 -3.38
CA SER A 218 16.21 -3.31 -4.04
C SER A 218 16.67 -3.79 -5.42
N ARG A 219 16.98 -5.08 -5.55
CA ARG A 219 17.31 -5.72 -6.83
C ARG A 219 16.14 -5.67 -7.81
N LEU A 220 14.92 -5.92 -7.32
CA LEU A 220 13.72 -5.80 -8.16
C LEU A 220 13.51 -4.36 -8.63
N ILE A 221 13.57 -3.39 -7.71
CA ILE A 221 13.41 -1.96 -8.04
C ILE A 221 14.42 -1.55 -9.11
N LYS A 222 15.68 -1.95 -8.97
CA LYS A 222 16.73 -1.69 -9.97
C LYS A 222 16.40 -2.26 -11.33
N ALA A 223 15.98 -3.53 -11.39
CA ALA A 223 15.69 -4.21 -12.65
C ALA A 223 14.48 -3.62 -13.39
N VAL A 224 13.51 -3.08 -12.64
CA VAL A 224 12.35 -2.36 -13.19
C VAL A 224 12.70 -0.92 -13.64
N GLY A 225 13.91 -0.43 -13.32
CA GLY A 225 14.40 0.89 -13.71
C GLY A 225 14.27 1.98 -12.63
N GLY A 226 13.92 1.61 -11.41
CA GLY A 226 13.92 2.49 -10.24
C GLY A 226 15.29 2.57 -9.54
N ASN A 227 15.34 3.28 -8.43
CA ASN A 227 16.52 3.43 -7.59
C ASN A 227 16.52 2.39 -6.46
N GLU A 228 17.50 1.48 -6.45
CA GLU A 228 17.64 0.43 -5.44
C GLU A 228 17.63 0.95 -3.99
N LYS A 229 18.08 2.20 -3.75
CA LYS A 229 18.05 2.84 -2.42
C LYS A 229 16.63 3.02 -1.88
N SER A 230 15.61 3.08 -2.73
CA SER A 230 14.21 3.25 -2.33
C SER A 230 13.71 2.09 -1.46
N ALA A 231 14.27 0.88 -1.61
CA ALA A 231 13.95 -0.26 -0.73
C ALA A 231 14.33 -0.01 0.74
N TYR A 232 15.30 0.88 0.99
CA TYR A 232 15.77 1.23 2.33
C TYR A 232 15.05 2.47 2.89
N GLY A 233 14.15 3.08 2.11
CA GLY A 233 13.39 4.27 2.50
C GLY A 233 12.10 3.98 3.27
N LEU A 234 11.32 5.04 3.51
CA LEU A 234 10.06 5.00 4.26
C LEU A 234 8.99 4.09 3.63
N CYS A 235 9.03 3.89 2.31
CA CYS A 235 8.01 3.09 1.62
C CYS A 235 8.17 1.59 1.83
N HIS A 236 9.34 1.12 2.28
CA HIS A 236 9.61 -0.29 2.49
C HIS A 236 10.22 -0.58 3.86
N LEU A 237 11.55 -0.45 4.02
CA LEU A 237 12.23 -0.71 5.30
C LEU A 237 11.69 0.17 6.44
N GLY A 238 11.41 1.45 6.17
CA GLY A 238 10.85 2.35 7.18
C GLY A 238 9.42 2.00 7.62
N ASP A 239 8.68 1.19 6.84
CA ASP A 239 7.35 0.67 7.19
C ASP A 239 7.43 -0.62 8.02
N TYR A 240 8.63 -1.09 8.39
CA TYR A 240 8.78 -2.36 9.09
C TYR A 240 8.31 -2.32 10.55
N GLU A 241 8.39 -1.19 11.24
CA GLU A 241 7.78 -1.05 12.57
C GLU A 241 6.27 -1.37 12.49
N ALA A 242 5.59 -0.71 11.57
CA ALA A 242 4.16 -0.85 11.37
C ALA A 242 3.77 -2.20 10.74
N THR A 243 4.72 -2.92 10.13
CA THR A 243 4.43 -4.14 9.34
C THR A 243 4.90 -5.43 10.00
N LEU A 244 6.14 -5.49 10.50
CA LEU A 244 6.76 -6.70 11.05
C LEU A 244 6.49 -6.87 12.56
N PHE A 245 6.27 -5.77 13.29
CA PHE A 245 6.19 -5.80 14.75
C PHE A 245 4.81 -5.40 15.29
N SER A 246 4.09 -4.55 14.57
CA SER A 246 2.78 -4.08 15.02
C SER A 246 1.73 -5.20 15.04
N LYS A 247 0.98 -5.28 16.14
CA LYS A 247 -0.22 -6.12 16.26
C LYS A 247 -1.36 -5.67 15.34
N TRP A 248 -1.30 -4.47 14.78
CA TRP A 248 -2.32 -3.91 13.90
C TRP A 248 -2.10 -4.24 12.42
N SER A 249 -0.96 -4.88 12.10
CA SER A 249 -0.64 -5.36 10.75
C SER A 249 -1.49 -6.56 10.39
N HIS A 250 -2.43 -6.39 9.46
CA HIS A 250 -3.26 -7.50 8.95
C HIS A 250 -2.40 -8.58 8.28
N ASN A 251 -1.33 -8.21 7.57
CA ASN A 251 -0.45 -9.17 6.89
C ASN A 251 0.36 -10.00 7.89
N ARG A 252 0.86 -9.39 8.98
CA ARG A 252 1.54 -10.11 10.05
C ARG A 252 0.58 -11.04 10.78
N GLN A 253 -0.60 -10.55 11.16
CA GLN A 253 -1.61 -11.38 11.82
C GLN A 253 -2.04 -12.55 10.91
N PHE A 254 -2.23 -12.29 9.61
CA PHE A 254 -2.54 -13.32 8.64
C PHE A 254 -1.44 -14.41 8.60
N GLY A 255 -0.17 -14.03 8.54
CA GLY A 255 0.93 -15.01 8.55
C GLY A 255 0.99 -15.84 9.83
N GLU A 256 0.73 -15.22 10.98
CA GLU A 256 0.69 -15.88 12.29
C GLU A 256 -0.47 -16.88 12.38
N ASP A 257 -1.67 -16.45 12.00
CA ASP A 257 -2.85 -17.30 11.96
C ASP A 257 -2.66 -18.46 10.97
N PHE A 258 -2.09 -18.18 9.79
CA PHE A 258 -1.78 -19.18 8.78
C PHE A 258 -0.83 -20.26 9.32
N ALA A 259 0.23 -19.87 10.04
CA ALA A 259 1.15 -20.82 10.66
C ALA A 259 0.49 -21.69 11.75
N HIS A 260 -0.59 -21.21 12.38
CA HIS A 260 -1.39 -21.98 13.34
C HIS A 260 -2.53 -22.77 12.69
N GLY A 261 -2.70 -22.72 11.37
CA GLY A 261 -3.83 -23.33 10.67
C GLY A 261 -5.18 -22.66 10.97
N LYS A 262 -5.17 -21.38 11.38
CA LYS A 262 -6.36 -20.58 11.67
C LYS A 262 -6.76 -19.77 10.43
N ARG A 263 -8.07 -19.55 10.28
CA ARG A 263 -8.61 -18.68 9.23
C ARG A 263 -8.52 -17.22 9.64
N PHE A 264 -8.01 -16.36 8.76
CA PHE A 264 -8.06 -14.91 8.91
C PHE A 264 -9.24 -14.33 8.13
N GLU A 265 -10.04 -13.46 8.75
CA GLU A 265 -11.31 -12.97 8.18
C GLU A 265 -11.17 -11.65 7.43
N LYS A 266 -10.12 -10.86 7.68
CA LYS A 266 -9.91 -9.55 7.04
C LYS A 266 -9.07 -9.67 5.78
N LEU A 267 -9.00 -8.59 5.00
CA LEU A 267 -8.12 -8.52 3.84
C LEU A 267 -6.64 -8.42 4.27
N ALA A 268 -5.81 -9.33 3.76
CA ALA A 268 -4.35 -9.27 3.80
C ALA A 268 -3.82 -9.06 2.38
N GLU A 269 -3.55 -7.81 2.00
CA GLU A 269 -3.10 -7.42 0.65
C GLU A 269 -1.85 -8.17 0.18
N GLY A 270 -0.97 -8.55 1.12
CA GLY A 270 0.26 -9.30 0.86
C GLY A 270 0.02 -10.64 0.18
N VAL A 271 -1.14 -11.27 0.39
CA VAL A 271 -1.47 -12.58 -0.18
C VAL A 271 -1.46 -12.50 -1.71
N MET A 272 -2.27 -11.60 -2.27
CA MET A 272 -2.33 -11.38 -3.72
C MET A 272 -1.07 -10.67 -4.23
N THR A 273 -0.49 -9.76 -3.45
CA THR A 273 0.73 -9.05 -3.83
C THR A 273 1.93 -10.00 -4.01
N SER A 274 2.00 -11.10 -3.25
CA SER A 274 3.07 -12.10 -3.39
C SER A 274 3.07 -12.73 -4.80
N LYS A 275 1.90 -13.08 -5.33
CA LYS A 275 1.75 -13.57 -6.72
C LYS A 275 2.18 -12.53 -7.74
N ALA A 276 1.81 -11.28 -7.55
CA ALA A 276 2.18 -10.20 -8.48
C ALA A 276 3.69 -9.96 -8.49
N LEU A 277 4.34 -9.92 -7.32
CA LEU A 277 5.78 -9.74 -7.21
C LEU A 277 6.55 -10.93 -7.77
N LEU A 278 6.07 -12.16 -7.58
CA LEU A 278 6.72 -13.33 -8.16
C LEU A 278 6.71 -13.28 -9.70
N LYS A 279 5.56 -12.96 -10.31
CA LYS A 279 5.45 -12.72 -11.76
C LYS A 279 6.34 -11.58 -12.25
N MET A 280 6.47 -10.52 -11.44
CA MET A 280 7.34 -9.40 -11.76
C MET A 280 8.82 -9.83 -11.72
N GLY A 281 9.23 -10.58 -10.70
CA GLY A 281 10.57 -11.16 -10.62
C GLY A 281 10.89 -12.03 -11.84
N GLU A 282 9.95 -12.88 -12.28
CA GLU A 282 10.11 -13.69 -13.49
C GLU A 282 10.24 -12.83 -14.77
N ARG A 283 9.43 -11.77 -14.89
CA ARG A 283 9.45 -10.86 -16.05
C ARG A 283 10.78 -10.12 -16.18
N TYR A 284 11.37 -9.70 -15.06
CA TYR A 284 12.59 -8.89 -15.02
C TYR A 284 13.85 -9.71 -14.69
N ASP A 285 13.75 -11.04 -14.70
CA ASP A 285 14.84 -11.99 -14.39
C ASP A 285 15.52 -11.71 -13.03
N VAL A 286 14.71 -11.46 -12.01
CA VAL A 286 15.17 -11.21 -10.63
C VAL A 286 14.73 -12.36 -9.73
N ASP A 287 15.71 -13.05 -9.13
CA ASP A 287 15.42 -14.02 -8.07
C ASP A 287 14.92 -13.31 -6.80
N LEU A 288 13.72 -13.69 -6.36
CA LEU A 288 13.02 -13.19 -5.16
C LEU A 288 12.74 -14.34 -4.16
N PRO A 289 13.75 -14.79 -3.40
CA PRO A 289 13.64 -15.97 -2.54
C PRO A 289 12.54 -15.89 -1.48
N ILE A 290 12.41 -14.75 -0.80
CA ILE A 290 11.45 -14.53 0.28
C ILE A 290 10.04 -14.45 -0.30
N VAL A 291 9.85 -13.68 -1.37
CA VAL A 291 8.55 -13.61 -2.06
C VAL A 291 8.14 -14.99 -2.56
N ARG A 292 9.04 -15.72 -3.23
CA ARG A 292 8.78 -17.08 -3.73
C ARG A 292 8.39 -18.04 -2.61
N ALA A 293 9.14 -18.03 -1.51
CA ALA A 293 8.84 -18.86 -0.33
C ALA A 293 7.43 -18.58 0.22
N VAL A 294 7.07 -17.31 0.38
CA VAL A 294 5.72 -16.92 0.83
C VAL A 294 4.66 -17.38 -0.17
N THR A 295 4.86 -17.13 -1.47
CA THR A 295 3.89 -17.53 -2.50
C THR A 295 3.68 -19.05 -2.53
N ASN A 296 4.74 -19.85 -2.49
CA ASN A 296 4.63 -21.31 -2.56
C ASN A 296 3.88 -21.88 -1.35
N VAL A 297 4.13 -21.35 -0.15
CA VAL A 297 3.41 -21.76 1.06
C VAL A 297 1.92 -21.39 0.98
N LEU A 298 1.59 -20.22 0.45
CA LEU A 298 0.20 -19.74 0.39
C LEU A 298 -0.64 -20.41 -0.70
N PHE A 299 -0.03 -20.85 -1.80
CA PHE A 299 -0.78 -21.27 -3.00
C PHE A 299 -0.44 -22.66 -3.52
N ASP A 300 0.78 -23.14 -3.30
CA ASP A 300 1.23 -24.41 -3.87
C ASP A 300 1.16 -25.56 -2.85
N GLY A 301 0.69 -25.28 -1.62
CA GLY A 301 0.50 -26.28 -0.57
C GLY A 301 1.79 -26.76 0.08
N ASN A 302 2.91 -26.07 -0.17
CA ASN A 302 4.19 -26.42 0.43
C ASN A 302 4.15 -26.31 1.95
N SER A 303 4.82 -27.25 2.63
CA SER A 303 5.00 -27.17 4.07
C SER A 303 5.82 -25.92 4.43
N ILE A 304 5.37 -25.19 5.46
CA ILE A 304 6.11 -24.06 6.02
C ILE A 304 7.52 -24.50 6.43
N LYS A 305 7.63 -25.66 7.07
CA LYS A 305 8.91 -26.22 7.52
C LYS A 305 9.84 -26.53 6.34
N GLU A 306 9.34 -27.21 5.32
CA GLU A 306 10.14 -27.56 4.14
C GLU A 306 10.60 -26.32 3.38
N THR A 307 9.74 -25.30 3.29
CA THR A 307 10.07 -24.03 2.66
C THR A 307 11.17 -23.29 3.43
N LEU A 308 11.09 -23.30 4.77
CA LEU A 308 12.14 -22.71 5.61
C LEU A 308 13.46 -23.49 5.48
N ASP A 309 13.41 -24.82 5.56
CA ASP A 309 14.58 -25.70 5.40
C ASP A 309 15.26 -25.45 4.04
N ALA A 310 14.48 -25.28 2.96
CA ALA A 310 14.98 -24.96 1.63
C ALA A 310 15.66 -23.58 1.56
N LEU A 311 15.14 -22.57 2.28
CA LEU A 311 15.80 -21.26 2.37
C LEU A 311 17.16 -21.34 3.08
N PHE A 312 17.28 -22.14 4.13
CA PHE A 312 18.54 -22.37 4.85
C PHE A 312 19.55 -23.22 4.06
N ALA A 313 19.05 -24.12 3.21
CA ALA A 313 19.89 -24.98 2.37
C ALA A 313 20.45 -24.28 1.12
N ARG A 314 20.08 -23.01 0.88
CA ARG A 314 20.66 -22.21 -0.21
C ARG A 314 22.16 -22.06 -0.04
N GLU A 315 22.85 -21.98 -1.18
CA GLU A 315 24.29 -21.77 -1.24
C GLU A 315 24.74 -20.56 -0.41
N ILE A 316 25.84 -20.73 0.34
CA ILE A 316 26.47 -19.64 1.10
C ILE A 316 27.07 -18.64 0.12
N ARG A 317 26.75 -17.36 0.31
CA ARG A 317 27.23 -16.24 -0.52
C ARG A 317 27.73 -15.11 0.36
N ASP A 318 28.47 -14.20 -0.26
CA ASP A 318 28.84 -12.92 0.35
C ASP A 318 27.59 -12.17 0.83
N GLU A 319 27.75 -11.30 1.83
CA GLU A 319 26.62 -10.57 2.41
C GLU A 319 25.88 -9.73 1.37
N PHE A 320 26.62 -9.10 0.46
CA PHE A 320 26.11 -8.37 -0.70
C PHE A 320 26.71 -8.98 -1.96
N TRP A 321 25.91 -9.69 -2.76
CA TRP A 321 26.36 -10.29 -4.02
C TRP A 321 25.68 -9.62 -5.21
N GLN A 322 26.46 -9.26 -6.23
CA GLN A 322 25.89 -8.87 -7.52
C GLN A 322 25.56 -10.16 -8.29
N ALA A 323 24.34 -10.26 -8.79
CA ALA A 323 24.08 -11.22 -9.86
C ALA A 323 24.62 -10.55 -11.12
N ASP A 324 25.66 -11.14 -11.70
CA ASP A 324 26.18 -10.74 -13.01
C ASP A 324 25.10 -10.85 -14.09
#